data_AF-A0A949XWZ5-F1
#
_entry.id   AF-A0A949XWZ5-F1
#
_cell.length_a   1.000
_cell.length_b   1.000
_cell.length_c   1.000
_cell.angle_alpha   90.00
_cell.angle_beta   90.00
_cell.angle_gamma   90.00
#
_symmetry.space_group_name_H-M   'P 1'
#
loop_
_entity.id
_entity.type
_entity.pdbx_description
1 polymer ?
#
loop_
_entity_poly.entity_id
_entity_poly.type
_entity_poly.pdbx_seq_one_letter_code
_entity_poly.pdbx_strand_id
1 'polypeptide(L)'
;ALEEVGLLAESTATQPGALERGYIPPSNKILLHSRLLPPREAQQLSFTAPSQPAVFAYVCTYPGHWRRMFGALYVVEDLDDYLADPEGYLTRSPLPVADELLKSHRPRKEWKYEDLAAAAEALDGGRSFSNGKQMFQVASCASCHRMNGVGNEIGPDLAKLDPRMRKPAEVLRHILDPSLKVDDKYATNVFETESGKVVSGLVVEETRDAFKVIENPLAKADPVVLKRAEIADRAKSKTSIMPRGLLDPLTREEVLDLLAYVVSRGDERDPCFQGAGHAHAHGPGH
;
A
#
# COMPACT_ATOMS: atom_id res chain seq x y z
N ALA A 1 -17.02 -16.67 -5.88
CA ALA A 1 -17.93 -15.54 -5.59
C ALA A 1 -17.33 -14.20 -5.98
N LEU A 2 -16.10 -13.86 -5.55
CA LEU A 2 -15.43 -12.58 -5.82
C LEU A 2 -15.34 -12.26 -7.32
N GLU A 3 -14.72 -13.13 -8.12
CA GLU A 3 -14.52 -12.91 -9.56
C GLU A 3 -15.85 -12.75 -10.29
N GLU A 4 -16.84 -13.58 -9.96
CA GLU A 4 -18.18 -13.53 -10.52
C GLU A 4 -18.89 -12.21 -10.21
N VAL A 5 -18.85 -11.76 -8.95
CA VAL A 5 -19.43 -10.45 -8.55
C VAL A 5 -18.68 -9.30 -9.24
N GLY A 6 -17.36 -9.39 -9.36
CA GLY A 6 -16.55 -8.39 -10.05
C GLY A 6 -16.85 -8.30 -11.55
N LEU A 7 -16.94 -9.43 -12.24
CA LEU A 7 -17.34 -9.50 -13.65
C LEU A 7 -18.78 -9.00 -13.86
N LEU A 8 -19.70 -9.35 -12.96
CA LEU A 8 -21.07 -8.87 -13.04
C LEU A 8 -21.15 -7.36 -12.84
N ALA A 9 -20.39 -6.80 -11.90
CA ALA A 9 -20.27 -5.36 -11.71
C ALA A 9 -19.77 -4.67 -12.99
N GLU A 10 -18.75 -5.23 -13.65
CA GLU A 10 -18.24 -4.71 -14.93
C GLU A 10 -19.31 -4.74 -16.03
N SER A 11 -20.02 -5.86 -16.18
CA SER A 11 -21.05 -6.02 -17.22
C SER A 11 -22.28 -5.13 -17.02
N THR A 12 -22.54 -4.71 -15.77
CA THR A 12 -23.70 -3.89 -15.40
C THR A 12 -23.34 -2.40 -15.23
N ALA A 13 -22.06 -2.04 -15.34
CA ALA A 13 -21.54 -0.69 -15.11
C ALA A 13 -22.12 0.38 -16.04
N THR A 14 -22.50 0.01 -17.26
CA THR A 14 -23.05 0.91 -18.29
C THR A 14 -24.57 0.90 -18.34
N GLN A 15 -25.23 0.09 -17.50
CA GLN A 15 -26.68 0.02 -17.48
C GLN A 15 -27.29 1.27 -16.82
N PRO A 16 -28.52 1.66 -17.20
CA PRO A 16 -29.25 2.69 -16.50
C PRO A 16 -29.34 2.41 -15.00
N GLY A 17 -29.17 3.44 -14.17
CA GLY A 17 -29.23 3.32 -12.71
C GLY A 17 -27.93 2.81 -12.05
N ALA A 18 -26.85 2.55 -12.81
CA ALA A 18 -25.62 1.95 -12.25
C ALA A 18 -24.96 2.86 -11.19
N LEU A 19 -24.91 4.17 -11.43
CA LEU A 19 -24.36 5.14 -10.49
C LEU A 19 -25.24 5.23 -9.22
N GLU A 20 -26.55 5.24 -9.38
CA GLU A 20 -27.55 5.31 -8.30
C GLU A 20 -27.48 4.07 -7.39
N ARG A 21 -27.19 2.91 -7.98
CA ARG A 21 -26.90 1.67 -7.22
C ARG A 21 -25.47 1.61 -6.68
N GLY A 22 -24.64 2.64 -6.87
CA GLY A 22 -23.24 2.67 -6.46
C GLY A 22 -22.38 1.59 -7.11
N TYR A 23 -22.73 1.16 -8.32
CA TYR A 23 -22.10 0.04 -9.04
C TYR A 23 -22.17 -1.31 -8.31
N ILE A 24 -23.15 -1.48 -7.42
CA ILE A 24 -23.43 -2.79 -6.81
C ILE A 24 -24.27 -3.62 -7.80
N PRO A 25 -23.78 -4.77 -8.27
CA PRO A 25 -24.53 -5.62 -9.19
C PRO A 25 -25.65 -6.39 -8.47
N PRO A 26 -26.73 -6.77 -9.17
CA PRO A 26 -27.77 -7.62 -8.60
C PRO A 26 -27.25 -9.05 -8.41
N SER A 27 -26.87 -9.43 -7.19
CA SER A 27 -26.37 -10.76 -6.87
C SER A 27 -26.81 -11.21 -5.49
N ASN A 28 -27.25 -12.48 -5.37
CA ASN A 28 -27.55 -13.13 -4.10
C ASN A 28 -26.29 -13.54 -3.31
N LYS A 29 -25.09 -13.31 -3.86
CA LYS A 29 -23.79 -13.58 -3.20
C LYS A 29 -23.28 -12.39 -2.40
N ILE A 30 -23.95 -11.24 -2.48
CA ILE A 30 -23.60 -10.03 -1.73
C ILE A 30 -24.35 -10.06 -0.41
N LEU A 31 -23.61 -10.28 0.69
CA LEU A 31 -24.18 -10.31 2.04
C LEU A 31 -24.50 -8.91 2.57
N LEU A 32 -23.64 -7.95 2.23
CA LEU A 32 -23.72 -6.55 2.64
C LEU A 32 -22.91 -5.70 1.65
N HIS A 33 -23.30 -4.45 1.48
CA HIS A 33 -22.52 -3.48 0.70
C HIS A 33 -22.54 -2.10 1.36
N SER A 34 -21.52 -1.30 1.09
CA SER A 34 -21.53 0.13 1.38
C SER A 34 -22.30 0.90 0.31
N ARG A 35 -22.51 2.20 0.54
CA ARG A 35 -22.73 3.15 -0.55
C ARG A 35 -21.43 3.35 -1.34
N LEU A 36 -21.53 3.98 -2.51
CA LEU A 36 -20.34 4.50 -3.19
C LEU A 36 -19.74 5.62 -2.33
N LEU A 37 -18.51 5.44 -1.87
CA LEU A 37 -17.82 6.40 -1.01
C LEU A 37 -16.93 7.32 -1.86
N PRO A 38 -17.15 8.64 -1.82
CA PRO A 38 -16.19 9.61 -2.33
C PRO A 38 -14.84 9.51 -1.60
N PRO A 39 -13.75 10.03 -2.20
CA PRO A 39 -12.46 10.10 -1.53
C PRO A 39 -12.57 10.74 -0.15
N ARG A 40 -11.98 10.08 0.86
CA ARG A 40 -11.94 10.52 2.27
C ARG A 40 -13.27 10.48 3.02
N GLU A 41 -14.36 10.00 2.40
CA GLU A 41 -15.58 9.67 3.14
C GLU A 41 -15.47 8.30 3.81
N ALA A 42 -16.20 8.13 4.92
CA ALA A 42 -16.32 6.87 5.62
C ALA A 42 -17.79 6.48 5.77
N GLN A 43 -18.03 5.17 5.88
CA GLN A 43 -19.29 4.60 6.33
C GLN A 43 -18.99 3.47 7.29
N GLN A 44 -19.73 3.41 8.39
CA GLN A 44 -19.73 2.24 9.26
C GLN A 44 -20.80 1.26 8.80
N LEU A 45 -20.43 -0.02 8.71
CA LEU A 45 -21.33 -1.12 8.42
C LEU A 45 -21.41 -2.02 9.64
N SER A 46 -22.61 -2.51 9.94
CA SER A 46 -22.85 -3.53 10.97
C SER A 46 -23.65 -4.66 10.36
N PHE A 47 -23.18 -5.88 10.52
CA PHE A 47 -23.86 -7.09 10.09
C PHE A 47 -23.40 -8.27 10.94
N THR A 48 -24.21 -9.31 10.96
CA THR A 48 -23.84 -10.58 11.60
C THR A 48 -23.03 -11.40 10.60
N ALA A 49 -21.77 -11.69 10.94
CA ALA A 49 -20.94 -12.58 10.14
C ALA A 49 -21.55 -13.99 10.07
N PRO A 50 -21.30 -14.74 8.98
CA PRO A 50 -21.67 -16.15 8.92
C PRO A 50 -21.12 -16.94 10.12
N SER A 51 -21.88 -17.92 10.62
CA SER A 51 -21.48 -18.70 11.80
C SER A 51 -20.44 -19.77 11.51
N GLN A 52 -20.21 -20.10 10.24
CA GLN A 52 -19.23 -21.10 9.82
C GLN A 52 -17.86 -20.44 9.58
N PRO A 53 -16.79 -20.93 10.23
CA PRO A 53 -15.43 -20.45 9.97
C PRO A 53 -15.04 -20.66 8.51
N ALA A 54 -14.68 -19.57 7.84
CA ALA A 54 -14.27 -19.54 6.44
C ALA A 54 -13.66 -18.17 6.08
N VAL A 55 -13.01 -18.11 4.92
CA VAL A 55 -12.56 -16.85 4.32
C VAL A 55 -13.59 -16.36 3.31
N PHE A 56 -14.16 -15.18 3.58
CA PHE A 56 -15.11 -14.49 2.70
C PHE A 56 -14.45 -13.33 1.97
N ALA A 57 -14.87 -13.05 0.75
CA ALA A 57 -14.38 -11.90 -0.01
C ALA A 57 -15.12 -10.61 0.34
N TYR A 58 -14.38 -9.51 0.41
CA TYR A 58 -14.91 -8.17 0.15
C TYR A 58 -14.23 -7.58 -1.10
N VAL A 59 -14.98 -6.86 -1.92
CA VAL A 59 -14.51 -6.41 -3.24
C VAL A 59 -15.08 -5.04 -3.58
N CYS A 60 -14.26 -4.18 -4.17
CA CYS A 60 -14.72 -2.93 -4.78
C CYS A 60 -15.32 -3.24 -6.15
N THR A 61 -16.62 -3.02 -6.29
CA THR A 61 -17.36 -3.24 -7.54
C THR A 61 -17.40 -2.01 -8.45
N TYR A 62 -16.68 -0.94 -8.10
CA TYR A 62 -16.51 0.18 -9.02
C TYR A 62 -15.87 -0.32 -10.34
N PRO A 63 -16.29 0.16 -11.52
CA PRO A 63 -15.84 -0.36 -12.79
C PRO A 63 -14.31 -0.44 -12.89
N GLY A 64 -13.79 -1.61 -13.28
CA GLY A 64 -12.36 -1.89 -13.36
C GLY A 64 -11.61 -2.16 -12.03
N HIS A 65 -12.19 -1.86 -10.86
CA HIS A 65 -11.45 -1.91 -9.58
C HIS A 65 -11.32 -3.32 -8.98
N TRP A 66 -12.30 -4.19 -9.19
CA TRP A 66 -12.41 -5.50 -8.53
C TRP A 66 -11.20 -6.42 -8.72
N ARG A 67 -10.41 -6.23 -9.78
CA ARG A 67 -9.19 -7.00 -10.08
C ARG A 67 -8.01 -6.71 -9.15
N ARG A 68 -8.07 -5.59 -8.42
CA ARG A 68 -6.99 -5.13 -7.51
C ARG A 68 -7.50 -4.74 -6.13
N MET A 69 -8.73 -4.26 -6.04
CA MET A 69 -9.31 -3.73 -4.80
C MET A 69 -10.23 -4.76 -4.18
N PHE A 70 -9.63 -5.76 -3.53
CA PHE A 70 -10.34 -6.79 -2.79
C PHE A 70 -9.57 -7.20 -1.53
N GLY A 71 -10.22 -7.97 -0.66
CA GLY A 71 -9.58 -8.59 0.47
C GLY A 71 -10.42 -9.69 1.08
N ALA A 72 -9.90 -10.21 2.18
CA ALA A 72 -10.45 -11.34 2.92
C ALA A 72 -11.03 -10.87 4.25
N LEU A 73 -12.27 -11.28 4.51
CA LEU A 73 -12.90 -11.31 5.82
C LEU A 73 -12.71 -12.72 6.39
N TYR A 74 -11.92 -12.83 7.45
CA TYR A 74 -11.68 -14.09 8.14
C TYR A 74 -12.74 -14.28 9.21
N VAL A 75 -13.56 -15.31 9.06
CA VAL A 75 -14.48 -15.76 10.11
C VAL A 75 -13.80 -16.94 10.80
N VAL A 76 -13.55 -16.77 12.10
CA VAL A 76 -12.80 -17.69 12.95
C VAL A 76 -13.64 -18.11 14.15
N GLU A 77 -13.29 -19.24 14.76
CA GLU A 77 -13.96 -19.71 15.99
C GLU A 77 -13.56 -18.88 17.22
N ASP A 78 -12.30 -18.45 17.26
CA ASP A 78 -11.73 -17.66 18.35
C ASP A 78 -11.06 -16.40 17.76
N LEU A 79 -11.72 -15.26 17.95
CA LEU A 79 -11.24 -13.99 17.43
C LEU A 79 -10.02 -13.48 18.20
N ASP A 80 -9.94 -13.73 19.50
CA ASP A 80 -8.84 -13.22 20.33
C ASP A 80 -7.53 -13.96 20.02
N ASP A 81 -7.58 -15.29 19.83
CA ASP A 81 -6.42 -16.08 19.37
C ASP A 81 -5.98 -15.66 17.96
N TYR A 82 -6.94 -15.49 17.04
CA TYR A 82 -6.62 -15.03 15.68
C TYR A 82 -5.97 -13.64 15.67
N LEU A 83 -6.46 -12.68 16.46
CA LEU A 83 -5.89 -11.32 16.52
C LEU A 83 -4.49 -11.31 17.17
N ALA A 84 -4.20 -12.24 18.06
CA ALA A 84 -2.89 -12.37 18.70
C ALA A 84 -1.82 -12.91 17.73
N ASP A 85 -2.15 -13.92 16.93
CA ASP A 85 -1.24 -14.54 15.97
C ASP A 85 -1.99 -15.11 14.75
N PRO A 86 -2.34 -14.27 13.75
CA PRO A 86 -3.13 -14.70 12.59
C PRO A 86 -2.49 -15.85 11.80
N GLU A 87 -1.17 -15.82 11.62
CA GLU A 87 -0.46 -16.84 10.83
C GLU A 87 -0.37 -18.17 11.58
N GLY A 88 -0.03 -18.14 12.86
CA GLY A 88 -0.01 -19.35 13.68
C GLY A 88 -1.42 -19.91 13.88
N TYR A 89 -2.43 -19.06 14.04
CA TYR A 89 -3.83 -19.49 14.10
C TYR A 89 -4.20 -20.26 12.82
N LEU A 90 -3.99 -19.67 11.64
CA LEU A 90 -4.36 -20.32 10.36
C LEU A 90 -3.52 -21.57 10.06
N THR A 91 -2.32 -21.68 10.63
CA THR A 91 -1.51 -22.90 10.55
C THR A 91 -2.12 -24.02 11.38
N ARG A 92 -2.62 -23.70 12.59
CA ARG A 92 -3.26 -24.67 13.50
C ARG A 92 -4.70 -25.01 13.10
N SER A 93 -5.41 -24.03 12.54
CA SER A 93 -6.82 -24.06 12.19
C SER A 93 -7.04 -23.52 10.77
N PRO A 94 -6.69 -24.28 9.72
CA PRO A 94 -6.84 -23.83 8.34
C PRO A 94 -8.30 -23.56 8.00
N LEU A 95 -8.58 -22.38 7.43
CA LEU A 95 -9.91 -22.01 6.99
C LEU A 95 -10.15 -22.38 5.53
N PRO A 96 -11.37 -22.83 5.16
CA PRO A 96 -11.73 -23.01 3.77
C PRO A 96 -11.76 -21.67 3.03
N VAL A 97 -11.09 -21.62 1.87
CA VAL A 97 -11.06 -20.46 0.97
C VAL A 97 -11.83 -20.82 -0.31
N ALA A 98 -13.05 -20.29 -0.43
CA ALA A 98 -13.91 -20.58 -1.59
C ALA A 98 -13.52 -19.81 -2.86
N ASP A 99 -12.91 -18.64 -2.70
CA ASP A 99 -12.51 -17.77 -3.82
C ASP A 99 -11.07 -18.02 -4.26
N GLU A 100 -10.88 -18.42 -5.52
CA GLU A 100 -9.54 -18.68 -6.10
C GLU A 100 -8.58 -17.50 -5.92
N LEU A 101 -9.07 -16.27 -6.12
CA LEU A 101 -8.28 -15.04 -5.99
C LEU A 101 -7.83 -14.76 -4.54
N LEU A 102 -8.40 -15.43 -3.55
CA LEU A 102 -8.01 -15.31 -2.15
C LEU A 102 -7.08 -16.43 -1.68
N LYS A 103 -6.83 -17.47 -2.47
CA LYS A 103 -5.98 -18.61 -2.04
C LYS A 103 -4.54 -18.22 -1.72
N SER A 104 -4.03 -17.17 -2.36
CA SER A 104 -2.70 -16.61 -2.10
C SER A 104 -2.75 -15.36 -1.20
N HIS A 105 -3.91 -15.00 -0.66
CA HIS A 105 -4.08 -13.86 0.22
C HIS A 105 -3.56 -14.21 1.61
N ARG A 106 -2.75 -13.33 2.20
CA ARG A 106 -2.26 -13.46 3.58
C ARG A 106 -3.04 -12.53 4.50
N PRO A 107 -3.22 -12.87 5.78
CA PRO A 107 -3.75 -11.94 6.77
C PRO A 107 -3.00 -10.61 6.71
N ARG A 108 -3.76 -9.51 6.72
CA ARG A 108 -3.18 -8.17 6.78
C ARG A 108 -3.13 -7.71 8.22
N LYS A 109 -2.00 -7.12 8.63
CA LYS A 109 -1.86 -6.44 9.92
C LYS A 109 -1.65 -4.95 9.68
N GLU A 110 -2.51 -4.11 10.24
CA GLU A 110 -2.23 -2.67 10.30
C GLU A 110 -1.08 -2.44 11.29
N TRP A 111 0.14 -2.36 10.78
CA TRP A 111 1.33 -2.19 11.59
C TRP A 111 1.34 -0.80 12.24
N LYS A 112 1.53 -0.76 13.55
CA LYS A 112 1.79 0.48 14.28
C LYS A 112 3.29 0.65 14.47
N TYR A 113 3.72 1.89 14.72
CA TYR A 113 5.13 2.16 14.96
C TYR A 113 5.66 1.34 16.14
N GLU A 114 4.86 1.22 17.20
CA GLU A 114 5.19 0.51 18.44
C GLU A 114 5.38 -1.00 18.23
N ASP A 115 4.72 -1.60 17.23
CA ASP A 115 4.88 -3.02 16.89
C ASP A 115 6.30 -3.34 16.38
N LEU A 116 6.97 -2.34 15.79
CA LEU A 116 8.18 -2.51 14.99
C LEU A 116 9.36 -1.67 15.47
N ALA A 117 9.13 -0.64 16.30
CA ALA A 117 10.13 0.37 16.68
C ALA A 117 11.39 -0.26 17.28
N ALA A 118 11.24 -1.11 18.30
CA ALA A 118 12.38 -1.75 18.95
C ALA A 118 13.19 -2.63 17.96
N ALA A 119 12.49 -3.32 17.06
CA ALA A 119 13.10 -4.16 16.04
C ALA A 119 13.83 -3.35 14.96
N ALA A 120 13.29 -2.20 14.58
CA ALA A 120 13.90 -1.28 13.64
C ALA A 120 15.12 -0.57 14.25
N GLU A 121 15.06 -0.19 15.53
CA GLU A 121 16.21 0.41 16.24
C GLU A 121 17.36 -0.59 16.38
N ALA A 122 17.04 -1.84 16.66
CA ALA A 122 17.99 -2.94 16.75
C ALA A 122 18.20 -3.67 15.41
N LEU A 123 17.87 -3.05 14.27
CA LEU A 123 18.00 -3.70 12.96
C LEU A 123 19.46 -4.06 12.73
N ASP A 124 19.74 -5.36 12.84
CA ASP A 124 21.07 -5.93 12.91
C ASP A 124 21.43 -6.69 11.63
N GLY A 125 22.60 -7.33 11.67
CA GLY A 125 23.07 -8.19 10.59
C GLY A 125 22.29 -9.50 10.47
N GLY A 126 22.33 -10.11 9.29
CA GLY A 126 21.63 -11.37 9.00
C GLY A 126 20.22 -11.20 8.42
N ARG A 127 19.83 -9.98 8.05
CA ARG A 127 18.65 -9.74 7.21
C ARG A 127 18.85 -10.33 5.82
N SER A 128 17.75 -10.65 5.13
CA SER A 128 17.80 -11.20 3.79
C SER A 128 17.70 -10.12 2.72
N PHE A 129 18.78 -9.89 1.99
CA PHE A 129 18.81 -8.93 0.88
C PHE A 129 17.80 -9.28 -0.22
N SER A 130 17.77 -10.56 -0.62
CA SER A 130 16.89 -11.03 -1.69
C SER A 130 15.41 -10.90 -1.28
N ASN A 131 15.08 -11.22 -0.03
CA ASN A 131 13.73 -11.05 0.50
C ASN A 131 13.34 -9.57 0.56
N GLY A 132 14.21 -8.71 1.11
CA GLY A 132 13.95 -7.27 1.19
C GLY A 132 13.72 -6.63 -0.18
N LYS A 133 14.50 -7.03 -1.19
CA LYS A 133 14.31 -6.64 -2.59
C LYS A 133 12.98 -7.11 -3.16
N GLN A 134 12.56 -8.34 -2.84
CA GLN A 134 11.25 -8.86 -3.25
C GLN A 134 10.11 -8.09 -2.58
N MET A 135 10.22 -7.82 -1.27
CA MET A 135 9.22 -7.08 -0.52
C MET A 135 9.07 -5.64 -1.02
N PHE A 136 10.12 -5.03 -1.55
CA PHE A 136 10.06 -3.73 -2.22
C PHE A 136 9.12 -3.73 -3.44
N GLN A 137 8.96 -4.88 -4.10
CA GLN A 137 8.01 -5.06 -5.20
C GLN A 137 6.61 -5.42 -4.68
N VAL A 138 6.51 -6.34 -3.72
CA VAL A 138 5.23 -6.79 -3.14
C VAL A 138 4.49 -5.62 -2.47
N ALA A 139 5.20 -4.81 -1.68
CA ALA A 139 4.69 -3.59 -1.08
C ALA A 139 4.54 -2.43 -2.10
N SER A 140 4.68 -2.69 -3.41
CA SER A 140 4.49 -1.73 -4.49
C SER A 140 5.38 -0.46 -4.41
N CYS A 141 6.47 -0.50 -3.64
CA CYS A 141 7.38 0.65 -3.51
C CYS A 141 7.98 1.04 -4.88
N ALA A 142 8.33 0.03 -5.69
CA ALA A 142 8.86 0.21 -7.05
C ALA A 142 7.89 0.91 -8.02
N SER A 143 6.58 0.96 -7.71
CA SER A 143 5.62 1.70 -8.53
C SER A 143 5.89 3.20 -8.50
N CYS A 144 6.50 3.73 -7.45
CA CYS A 144 6.78 5.17 -7.31
C CYS A 144 8.26 5.50 -7.10
N HIS A 145 9.02 4.62 -6.46
CA HIS A 145 10.40 4.86 -6.10
C HIS A 145 11.37 4.06 -6.97
N ARG A 146 12.48 4.69 -7.33
CA ARG A 146 13.61 4.01 -7.97
C ARG A 146 14.58 3.49 -6.91
N MET A 147 15.12 2.31 -7.15
CA MET A 147 16.21 1.70 -6.39
C MET A 147 17.16 1.02 -7.38
N ASN A 148 18.42 1.46 -7.45
CA ASN A 148 19.47 0.90 -8.30
C ASN A 148 19.03 0.67 -9.76
N GLY A 149 18.33 1.66 -10.34
CA GLY A 149 17.85 1.62 -11.72
C GLY A 149 16.52 0.91 -11.94
N VAL A 150 15.93 0.30 -10.91
CA VAL A 150 14.62 -0.39 -10.97
C VAL A 150 13.53 0.45 -10.32
N GLY A 151 12.35 0.51 -10.94
CA GLY A 151 11.20 1.29 -10.46
C GLY A 151 11.00 2.61 -11.21
N ASN A 152 10.12 3.46 -10.71
CA ASN A 152 9.75 4.73 -11.35
C ASN A 152 10.30 5.96 -10.59
N GLU A 153 10.28 7.13 -11.23
CA GLU A 153 10.71 8.41 -10.64
C GLU A 153 9.52 9.32 -10.31
N ILE A 154 8.49 8.76 -9.66
CA ILE A 154 7.35 9.54 -9.17
C ILE A 154 7.69 10.12 -7.79
N GLY A 155 8.33 9.31 -6.94
CA GLY A 155 8.91 9.70 -5.66
C GLY A 155 10.44 9.78 -5.72
N PRO A 156 11.09 10.08 -4.59
CA PRO A 156 12.55 10.09 -4.47
C PRO A 156 13.22 8.80 -4.92
N ASP A 157 14.40 8.93 -5.53
CA ASP A 157 15.31 7.80 -5.79
C ASP A 157 15.93 7.33 -4.47
N LEU A 158 15.52 6.16 -4.01
CA LEU A 158 15.92 5.61 -2.72
C LEU A 158 17.35 5.05 -2.73
N ALA A 159 17.94 4.82 -3.90
CA ALA A 159 19.38 4.54 -3.99
C ALA A 159 20.22 5.76 -3.56
N LYS A 160 19.61 6.96 -3.57
CA LYS A 160 20.22 8.23 -3.15
C LYS A 160 19.65 8.73 -1.82
N LEU A 161 19.08 7.85 -1.00
CA LEU A 161 18.54 8.20 0.31
C LEU A 161 19.58 8.97 1.14
N ASP A 162 19.17 10.12 1.68
CA ASP A 162 20.03 10.99 2.49
C ASP A 162 20.61 10.18 3.66
N PRO A 163 21.95 10.20 3.87
CA PRO A 163 22.59 9.51 5.00
C PRO A 163 21.96 9.79 6.37
N ARG A 164 21.41 10.98 6.59
CA ARG A 164 20.73 11.37 7.84
C ARG A 164 19.39 10.67 8.03
N MET A 165 18.75 10.26 6.94
CA MET A 165 17.48 9.54 6.90
C MET A 165 17.65 8.02 6.89
N ARG A 166 18.89 7.49 6.90
CA ARG A 166 19.15 6.04 6.86
C ARG A 166 18.93 5.32 8.20
N LYS A 167 18.53 6.02 9.26
CA LYS A 167 18.17 5.37 10.52
C LYS A 167 16.91 4.51 10.29
N PRO A 168 16.91 3.20 10.57
CA PRO A 168 15.77 2.35 10.22
C PRO A 168 14.48 2.78 10.90
N ALA A 169 14.53 3.16 12.18
CA ALA A 169 13.39 3.70 12.89
C ALA A 169 12.80 4.98 12.23
N GLU A 170 13.62 5.81 11.60
CA GLU A 170 13.15 7.01 10.89
C GLU A 170 12.49 6.65 9.55
N VAL A 171 13.12 5.76 8.77
CA VAL A 171 12.51 5.26 7.53
C VAL A 171 11.18 4.59 7.81
N LEU A 172 11.10 3.78 8.87
CA LEU A 172 9.87 3.11 9.28
C LEU A 172 8.73 4.12 9.55
N ARG A 173 9.00 5.21 10.28
CA ARG A 173 8.00 6.27 10.52
C ARG A 173 7.46 6.86 9.23
N HIS A 174 8.34 7.13 8.27
CA HIS A 174 7.95 7.67 6.97
C HIS A 174 7.15 6.67 6.12
N ILE A 175 7.41 5.36 6.23
CA ILE A 175 6.62 4.35 5.52
C ILE A 175 5.22 4.21 6.15
N LEU A 176 5.14 4.20 7.49
CA LEU A 176 3.88 4.08 8.22
C LEU A 176 3.03 5.37 8.14
N ASP A 177 3.67 6.54 8.17
CA ASP A 177 3.04 7.83 7.94
C ASP A 177 3.73 8.61 6.80
N PRO A 178 3.34 8.33 5.55
CA PRO A 178 3.93 9.01 4.38
C PRO A 178 3.67 10.51 4.32
N SER A 179 2.71 11.02 5.09
CA SER A 179 2.38 12.45 5.16
C SER A 179 3.12 13.18 6.29
N LEU A 180 3.94 12.47 7.08
CA LEU A 180 4.72 13.05 8.18
C LEU A 180 5.56 14.25 7.73
N LYS A 181 6.22 14.10 6.57
CA LYS A 181 6.92 15.18 5.89
C LYS A 181 6.99 14.88 4.41
N VAL A 182 6.35 15.75 3.62
CA VAL A 182 6.34 15.69 2.16
C VAL A 182 7.29 16.75 1.63
N ASP A 183 8.28 16.33 0.85
CA ASP A 183 9.18 17.26 0.17
C ASP A 183 8.42 18.00 -0.94
N ASP A 184 8.65 19.30 -1.03
CA ASP A 184 7.98 20.21 -1.95
C ASP A 184 8.01 19.74 -3.41
N LYS A 185 9.09 19.06 -3.82
CA LYS A 185 9.24 18.51 -5.18
C LYS A 185 8.22 17.42 -5.49
N TYR A 186 7.79 16.66 -4.49
CA TYR A 186 6.88 15.52 -4.65
C TYR A 186 5.48 15.80 -4.08
N ALA A 187 5.24 17.01 -3.60
CA ALA A 187 3.94 17.41 -3.07
C ALA A 187 2.89 17.51 -4.18
N THR A 188 1.73 16.88 -3.95
CA THR A 188 0.57 17.07 -4.80
C THR A 188 0.09 18.51 -4.69
N ASN A 189 -0.10 19.18 -5.82
CA ASN A 189 -0.67 20.51 -5.90
C ASN A 189 -2.15 20.40 -6.22
N VAL A 190 -2.94 21.32 -5.68
CA VAL A 190 -4.36 21.50 -5.96
C VAL A 190 -4.50 22.89 -6.57
N PHE A 191 -5.00 22.93 -7.79
CA PHE A 191 -5.26 24.15 -8.54
C PHE A 191 -6.76 24.34 -8.66
N GLU A 192 -7.23 25.52 -8.30
CA GLU A 192 -8.58 25.98 -8.60
C GLU A 192 -8.51 26.97 -9.75
N THR A 193 -9.25 26.72 -10.82
CA THR A 193 -9.31 27.62 -11.97
C THR A 193 -10.39 28.68 -11.77
N GLU A 194 -10.28 29.79 -12.50
CA GLU A 194 -11.31 30.85 -12.56
C GLU A 194 -12.70 30.32 -13.00
N SER A 195 -12.73 29.19 -13.69
CA SER A 195 -13.97 28.50 -14.08
C SER A 195 -14.56 27.59 -12.99
N GLY A 196 -13.94 27.51 -11.82
CA GLY A 196 -14.32 26.63 -10.71
C GLY A 196 -13.89 25.16 -10.89
N LYS A 197 -13.06 24.85 -11.89
CA LYS A 197 -12.52 23.49 -12.06
C LYS A 197 -11.37 23.29 -11.06
N VAL A 198 -11.39 22.16 -10.37
CA VAL A 198 -10.28 21.73 -9.52
C VAL A 198 -9.44 20.70 -10.27
N VAL A 199 -8.13 20.93 -10.32
CA VAL A 199 -7.15 19.98 -10.87
C VAL A 199 -6.13 19.68 -9.79
N SER A 200 -5.94 18.39 -9.47
CA SER A 200 -4.99 17.97 -8.44
C SER A 200 -4.00 16.97 -8.99
N GLY A 201 -2.70 17.21 -8.78
CA GLY A 201 -1.66 16.33 -9.29
C GLY A 201 -0.24 16.80 -9.00
N LEU A 202 0.73 16.06 -9.52
CA LEU A 202 2.14 16.40 -9.43
C LEU A 202 2.52 17.40 -10.53
N VAL A 203 3.17 18.49 -10.16
CA VAL A 203 3.71 19.46 -11.13
C VAL A 203 5.02 18.91 -11.68
N VAL A 204 5.03 18.52 -12.95
CA VAL A 204 6.23 17.99 -13.63
C VAL A 204 7.00 19.07 -14.40
N GLU A 205 6.34 20.18 -14.70
CA GLU A 205 6.95 21.35 -15.34
C GLU A 205 6.23 22.62 -14.86
N GLU A 206 7.00 23.63 -14.48
CA GLU A 206 6.51 24.96 -14.15
C GLU A 206 7.29 25.99 -14.96
N THR A 207 6.59 26.74 -15.80
CA THR A 207 7.14 27.86 -16.57
C THR A 207 6.56 29.18 -16.07
N ARG A 208 6.97 30.29 -16.69
CA ARG A 208 6.40 31.61 -16.39
C ARG A 208 4.89 31.63 -16.62
N ASP A 209 4.41 30.98 -17.67
CA ASP A 209 3.04 31.15 -18.17
C ASP A 209 2.13 29.94 -17.89
N ALA A 210 2.69 28.76 -17.58
CA ALA A 210 1.90 27.54 -17.41
C ALA A 210 2.53 26.51 -16.48
N PHE A 211 1.67 25.61 -15.99
CA PHE A 211 2.00 24.40 -15.25
C PHE A 211 1.64 23.17 -16.08
N LYS A 212 2.48 22.15 -16.06
CA LYS A 212 2.12 20.80 -16.51
C LYS A 212 1.92 19.91 -15.29
N VAL A 213 0.71 19.37 -15.17
CA VAL A 213 0.25 18.63 -13.98
C VAL A 213 -0.14 17.22 -14.38
N ILE A 214 0.42 16.22 -13.71
CA ILE A 214 0.01 14.82 -13.85
C ILE A 214 -0.91 14.47 -12.69
N GLU A 215 -2.19 14.26 -12.96
CA GLU A 215 -3.20 13.95 -11.94
C GLU A 215 -3.00 12.55 -11.34
N ASN A 216 -2.62 11.58 -12.18
CA ASN A 216 -2.27 10.24 -11.74
C ASN A 216 -0.96 9.79 -12.39
N PRO A 217 0.18 9.85 -11.67
CA PRO A 217 1.48 9.50 -12.23
C PRO A 217 1.67 8.00 -12.47
N LEU A 218 0.74 7.16 -12.01
CA LEU A 218 0.70 5.73 -12.33
C LEU A 218 -0.12 5.43 -13.59
N ALA A 219 -0.87 6.40 -14.11
CA ALA A 219 -1.61 6.28 -15.35
C ALA A 219 -0.72 6.71 -16.54
N LYS A 220 -0.91 6.06 -17.70
CA LYS A 220 -0.29 6.48 -18.97
C LYS A 220 -1.05 7.67 -19.59
N ALA A 221 -1.24 8.74 -18.83
CA ALA A 221 -1.93 9.94 -19.28
C ALA A 221 -0.93 11.08 -19.50
N ASP A 222 -1.17 11.88 -20.53
CA ASP A 222 -0.39 13.10 -20.77
C ASP A 222 -0.66 14.15 -19.69
N PRO A 223 0.34 14.98 -19.32
CA PRO A 223 0.13 16.06 -18.35
C PRO A 223 -0.93 17.06 -18.82
N VAL A 224 -1.80 17.47 -17.91
CA VAL A 224 -2.73 18.59 -18.10
C VAL A 224 -1.95 19.89 -18.06
N VAL A 225 -2.14 20.74 -19.08
CA VAL A 225 -1.55 22.08 -19.12
C VAL A 225 -2.53 23.08 -18.50
N LEU A 226 -2.11 23.75 -17.43
CA LEU A 226 -2.85 24.83 -16.79
C LEU A 226 -2.14 26.15 -17.02
N LYS A 227 -2.80 27.11 -17.68
CA LYS A 227 -2.22 28.45 -17.85
C LYS A 227 -2.30 29.20 -16.53
N ARG A 228 -1.24 29.90 -16.17
CA ARG A 228 -1.18 30.68 -14.92
C ARG A 228 -2.26 31.75 -14.84
N ALA A 229 -2.65 32.33 -15.97
CA ALA A 229 -3.72 33.33 -16.05
C ALA A 229 -5.13 32.76 -15.81
N GLU A 230 -5.30 31.44 -15.82
CA GLU A 230 -6.59 30.76 -15.61
C GLU A 230 -6.72 30.18 -14.19
N ILE A 231 -5.71 30.37 -13.35
CA ILE A 231 -5.64 29.82 -11.99
C ILE A 231 -6.05 30.90 -10.98
N ALA A 232 -7.11 30.62 -10.25
CA ALA A 232 -7.59 31.44 -9.15
C ALA A 232 -6.79 31.18 -7.86
N ASP A 233 -6.53 29.90 -7.55
CA ASP A 233 -5.72 29.52 -6.38
C ASP A 233 -4.84 28.28 -6.63
N ARG A 234 -3.73 28.21 -5.88
CA ARG A 234 -2.83 27.05 -5.84
C ARG A 234 -2.48 26.74 -4.39
N ALA A 235 -2.86 25.55 -3.95
CA ALA A 235 -2.48 25.01 -2.65
C ALA A 235 -1.63 23.74 -2.79
N LYS A 236 -0.72 23.53 -1.84
CA LYS A 236 -0.03 22.23 -1.67
C LYS A 236 -0.84 21.33 -0.75
N SER A 237 -1.05 20.09 -1.17
CA SER A 237 -1.66 19.05 -0.33
C SER A 237 -0.74 18.73 0.85
N LYS A 238 -1.31 18.66 2.05
CA LYS A 238 -0.63 18.14 3.25
C LYS A 238 -0.57 16.60 3.25
N THR A 239 -1.32 15.96 2.38
CA THR A 239 -1.36 14.50 2.23
C THR A 239 -0.43 14.06 1.11
N SER A 240 0.41 13.08 1.41
CA SER A 240 1.29 12.43 0.44
C SER A 240 0.52 11.59 -0.57
N ILE A 241 1.08 11.47 -1.78
CA ILE A 241 0.60 10.52 -2.79
C ILE A 241 1.02 9.07 -2.49
N MET A 242 2.04 8.88 -1.64
CA MET A 242 2.41 7.55 -1.16
C MET A 242 1.31 7.05 -0.21
N PRO A 243 0.68 5.90 -0.52
CA PRO A 243 -0.44 5.39 0.26
C PRO A 243 0.02 4.85 1.62
N ARG A 244 -0.90 4.85 2.58
CA ARG A 244 -0.73 4.14 3.86
C ARG A 244 -1.02 2.65 3.68
N GLY A 245 -0.59 1.83 4.65
CA GLY A 245 -0.86 0.40 4.68
C GLY A 245 0.01 -0.45 3.74
N LEU A 246 1.12 0.10 3.23
CA LEU A 246 2.03 -0.60 2.32
C LEU A 246 2.71 -1.81 2.96
N LEU A 247 2.84 -1.82 4.28
CA LEU A 247 3.45 -2.90 5.05
C LEU A 247 2.43 -3.96 5.50
N ASP A 248 1.14 -3.68 5.39
CA ASP A 248 0.08 -4.55 5.88
C ASP A 248 0.09 -5.98 5.33
N PRO A 249 0.50 -6.26 4.07
CA PRO A 249 0.58 -7.64 3.57
C PRO A 249 1.85 -8.36 4.00
N LEU A 250 2.78 -7.70 4.70
CA LEU A 250 4.09 -8.25 5.05
C LEU A 250 4.09 -8.76 6.50
N THR A 251 4.80 -9.87 6.71
CA THR A 251 5.15 -10.33 8.07
C THR A 251 6.14 -9.40 8.74
N ARG A 252 6.31 -9.53 10.06
CA ARG A 252 7.30 -8.74 10.80
C ARG A 252 8.70 -8.87 10.20
N GLU A 253 9.15 -10.08 9.90
CA GLU A 253 10.49 -10.32 9.36
C GLU A 253 10.63 -9.78 7.93
N GLU A 254 9.58 -9.90 7.11
CA GLU A 254 9.54 -9.31 5.76
C GLU A 254 9.61 -7.78 5.80
N VAL A 255 8.96 -7.14 6.79
CA VAL A 255 9.10 -5.69 7.01
C VAL A 255 10.53 -5.33 7.38
N LEU A 256 11.20 -6.09 8.25
CA LEU A 256 12.58 -5.82 8.66
C LEU A 256 13.56 -6.02 7.50
N ASP A 257 13.37 -7.04 6.68
CA ASP A 257 14.16 -7.25 5.46
C ASP A 257 13.95 -6.12 4.43
N LEU A 258 12.70 -5.68 4.23
CA LEU A 258 12.39 -4.51 3.40
C LEU A 258 13.06 -3.25 3.93
N LEU A 259 12.98 -3.03 5.24
CA LEU A 259 13.59 -1.88 5.89
C LEU A 259 15.11 -1.89 5.71
N ALA A 260 15.76 -3.05 5.91
CA ALA A 260 17.18 -3.27 5.65
C ALA A 260 17.54 -2.94 4.19
N TYR A 261 16.71 -3.37 3.23
CA TYR A 261 16.91 -3.07 1.81
C TYR A 261 16.83 -1.58 1.49
N VAL A 262 15.91 -0.84 2.10
CA VAL A 262 15.78 0.61 1.89
C VAL A 262 16.93 1.38 2.56
N VAL A 263 17.27 1.08 3.82
CA VAL A 263 18.32 1.81 4.55
C VAL A 263 19.73 1.53 4.03
N SER A 264 19.96 0.34 3.48
CA SER A 264 21.20 -0.01 2.76
C SER A 264 21.29 0.61 1.38
N ARG A 265 20.20 1.23 0.89
CA ARG A 265 20.08 1.75 -0.49
C ARG A 265 20.26 0.65 -1.53
N GLY A 266 19.82 -0.56 -1.18
CA GLY A 266 19.97 -1.76 -1.98
C GLY A 266 21.43 -2.19 -2.19
N ASP A 267 22.37 -1.83 -1.31
CA ASP A 267 23.73 -2.39 -1.29
C ASP A 267 23.75 -3.70 -0.49
N GLU A 268 23.88 -4.82 -1.19
CA GLU A 268 23.95 -6.17 -0.59
C GLU A 268 25.13 -6.35 0.38
N ARG A 269 26.14 -5.48 0.29
CA ARG A 269 27.33 -5.53 1.17
C ARG A 269 27.14 -4.74 2.46
N ASP A 270 26.01 -4.06 2.63
CA ASP A 270 25.73 -3.29 3.85
C ASP A 270 25.68 -4.22 5.09
N PRO A 271 26.13 -3.75 6.27
CA PRO A 271 26.14 -4.56 7.50
C PRO A 271 24.81 -5.21 7.87
N CYS A 272 23.67 -4.66 7.44
CA CYS A 272 22.35 -5.28 7.66
C CYS A 272 22.25 -6.72 7.10
N PHE A 273 23.03 -7.05 6.08
CA PHE A 273 23.00 -8.37 5.42
C PHE A 273 24.19 -9.27 5.77
N GLN A 274 25.14 -8.75 6.54
CA GLN A 274 26.30 -9.52 6.99
C GLN A 274 25.92 -10.23 8.29
N GLY A 275 26.19 -11.53 8.40
CA GLY A 275 25.77 -12.31 9.57
C GLY A 275 26.32 -11.73 10.87
N ALA A 276 25.48 -11.67 11.91
CA ALA A 276 25.96 -11.55 13.28
C ALA A 276 26.93 -12.71 13.52
N GLY A 277 28.20 -12.41 13.79
CA GLY A 277 29.25 -13.43 13.84
C GLY A 277 28.87 -14.61 14.74
N HIS A 278 28.55 -15.75 14.14
CA HIS A 278 28.68 -17.04 14.80
C HIS A 278 30.18 -17.24 15.05
N ALA A 279 30.63 -16.89 16.25
CA ALA A 279 31.89 -17.37 16.78
C ALA A 279 31.81 -18.90 16.86
N HIS A 280 32.24 -19.59 15.80
CA HIS A 280 32.60 -21.00 15.89
C HIS A 280 33.81 -21.09 16.82
N ALA A 281 33.54 -21.34 18.10
CA ALA A 281 34.54 -21.77 19.05
C ALA A 281 35.03 -23.16 18.60
N HIS A 282 36.09 -23.18 17.79
CA HIS A 282 36.91 -24.37 17.64
C HIS A 282 37.65 -24.56 18.97
N GLY A 283 37.14 -25.47 19.81
CA GLY A 283 37.89 -25.98 20.95
C GLY A 283 39.19 -26.63 20.48
N PRO A 284 40.30 -26.48 21.22
CA PRO A 284 41.56 -27.12 20.84
C PRO A 284 41.42 -28.63 21.06
N GLY A 285 41.45 -29.39 19.97
CA GLY A 285 41.52 -30.85 20.01
C GLY A 285 42.91 -31.31 20.46
N HIS A 286 42.92 -32.16 21.49
CA HIS A 286 44.01 -33.06 21.84
C HIS A 286 43.94 -34.33 20.98
#